data_AF-A0A1J3IW73-F1
#
_entry.id   AF-A0A1J3IW73-F1
#
_cell.length_a   1.000
_cell.length_b   1.000
_cell.length_c   1.000
_cell.angle_alpha   90.00
_cell.angle_beta   90.00
_cell.angle_gamma   90.00
#
_symmetry.space_group_name_H-M   'P 1'
#
loop_
_entity.id
_entity.type
_entity.pdbx_description
1 polymer ?
#
loop_
_entity_poly.entity_id
_entity_poly.type
_entity_poly.pdbx_seq_one_letter_code
_entity_poly.pdbx_strand_id
1 'polypeptide(L)'
;GPNDEGEMFKRPGKLSDPLPRPYPNDEYARFINGGALPPDLSLMIKARHHREDYVFSLLTGYREPPPGVSLRSGLHYNPYFQGGAIAMAKALNDGQMEYEDGTPA
;
A
#
# COMPACT_ATOMS: atom_id res chain seq x y z
N GLY A 1 7.16 -5.93 26.53
CA GLY A 1 8.06 -7.02 26.93
C GLY A 1 7.31 -7.93 27.88
N PRO A 2 7.93 -8.99 28.40
CA PRO A 2 7.35 -9.74 29.50
C PRO A 2 7.23 -8.85 30.75
N ASN A 3 6.16 -9.02 31.52
CA ASN A 3 6.04 -8.47 32.87
C ASN A 3 6.75 -9.40 33.90
N ASP A 4 6.61 -9.09 35.19
CA ASP A 4 7.23 -9.86 36.28
C ASP A 4 6.72 -11.31 36.39
N GLU A 5 5.59 -11.63 35.74
CA GLU A 5 4.98 -12.96 35.65
C GLU A 5 5.40 -13.71 34.38
N GLY A 6 6.19 -13.07 33.49
CA GLY A 6 6.64 -13.64 32.22
C GLY A 6 5.66 -13.46 31.05
N GLU A 7 4.58 -12.69 31.23
CA GLU A 7 3.53 -12.50 30.23
C GLU A 7 3.78 -11.28 29.33
N MET A 8 3.51 -11.42 28.03
CA MET A 8 3.64 -10.32 27.07
C MET A 8 2.43 -9.39 27.14
N PHE A 9 2.66 -8.10 27.44
CA PHE A 9 1.60 -7.09 27.46
C PHE A 9 1.70 -6.08 26.30
N LYS A 10 0.56 -5.48 25.95
CA LYS A 10 0.47 -4.33 25.03
C LYS A 10 0.49 -3.03 25.83
N ARG A 11 1.13 -2.00 25.29
CA ARG A 11 1.17 -0.65 25.86
C ARG A 11 0.84 0.41 24.82
N PRO A 12 0.42 1.62 25.24
CA PRO A 12 0.41 2.78 24.37
C PRO A 12 1.79 3.02 23.76
N GLY A 13 1.80 3.46 22.49
CA GLY A 13 3.01 3.83 21.77
C GLY A 13 3.70 5.04 22.39
N LYS A 14 5.01 5.13 22.19
CA LYS A 14 5.87 6.26 22.56
C LYS A 14 6.58 6.78 21.30
N LEU A 15 7.13 7.99 21.38
CA LEU A 15 7.82 8.63 20.25
C LEU A 15 9.02 7.83 19.71
N SER A 16 9.62 6.98 20.54
CA SER A 16 10.75 6.13 20.15
C SER A 16 10.34 4.86 19.40
N ASP A 17 9.04 4.53 19.36
CA ASP A 17 8.56 3.32 18.71
C ASP A 17 8.47 3.50 17.19
N PRO A 18 8.80 2.47 16.39
CA PRO A 18 8.60 2.51 14.96
C PRO A 18 7.11 2.50 14.61
N LEU A 19 6.79 2.86 13.36
CA LEU A 19 5.44 2.68 12.83
C LEU A 19 5.02 1.20 12.91
N PRO A 20 3.78 0.91 13.34
CA PRO A 20 3.30 -0.45 13.46
C PRO A 20 3.18 -1.11 12.08
N ARG A 21 3.55 -2.39 11.99
CA ARG A 21 3.33 -3.18 10.77
C ARG A 21 1.84 -3.52 10.62
N PRO A 22 1.28 -3.46 9.41
CA PRO A 22 -0.13 -3.82 9.18
C PRO A 22 -0.39 -5.33 9.29
N TYR A 23 0.64 -6.14 9.04
CA TYR A 23 0.57 -7.59 9.09
C TYR A 23 1.67 -8.16 10.00
N PRO A 24 1.43 -9.30 10.68
CA PRO A 24 2.42 -9.93 11.54
C PRO A 24 3.61 -10.51 10.76
N ASN A 25 3.38 -10.95 9.52
CA ASN A 25 4.39 -11.52 8.63
C ASN A 25 3.94 -11.47 7.15
N ASP A 26 4.88 -11.78 6.25
CA ASP A 26 4.69 -11.71 4.80
C ASP A 26 3.69 -12.77 4.29
N GLU A 27 3.67 -13.96 4.88
CA GLU A 27 2.74 -15.03 4.47
C GLU A 27 1.28 -14.64 4.74
N TYR A 28 1.03 -14.04 5.91
CA TYR A 28 -0.28 -13.50 6.24
C TYR A 28 -0.66 -12.35 5.31
N ALA A 29 0.29 -11.46 4.99
CA ALA A 29 0.06 -10.36 4.05
C ALA A 29 -0.32 -10.89 2.65
N ARG A 30 0.37 -11.92 2.14
CA ARG A 30 0.05 -12.58 0.87
C ARG A 30 -1.31 -13.25 0.91
N PHE A 31 -1.63 -13.97 1.98
CA PHE A 31 -2.92 -14.64 2.12
C PHE A 31 -4.08 -13.64 2.01
N ILE A 32 -3.99 -12.50 2.69
CA ILE A 32 -5.03 -11.46 2.67
C ILE A 32 -5.11 -10.73 1.31
N ASN A 33 -3.99 -10.56 0.61
CA ASN A 33 -3.91 -9.80 -0.65
C ASN A 33 -3.87 -10.71 -1.90
N GLY A 34 -4.48 -11.90 -1.85
CA GLY A 34 -4.61 -12.76 -3.03
C GLY A 34 -3.30 -13.25 -3.62
N GLY A 35 -2.29 -13.47 -2.77
CA GLY A 35 -0.94 -13.92 -3.12
C GLY A 35 0.08 -12.80 -3.35
N ALA A 36 -0.37 -11.55 -3.54
CA ALA A 36 0.50 -10.39 -3.68
C ALA A 36 1.03 -9.94 -2.30
N LEU A 37 2.31 -9.55 -2.24
CA LEU A 37 2.90 -8.97 -1.03
C LEU A 37 3.01 -7.45 -1.22
N PRO A 38 2.26 -6.63 -0.45
CA PRO A 38 2.46 -5.19 -0.44
C PRO A 38 3.90 -4.89 -0.01
N PRO A 39 4.67 -4.13 -0.81
CA PRO A 39 6.05 -3.81 -0.47
C PRO A 39 6.11 -2.79 0.67
N ASP A 40 7.18 -2.84 1.47
CA ASP A 40 7.48 -1.81 2.45
C ASP A 40 7.73 -0.45 1.76
N LEU A 41 7.11 0.61 2.30
CA LEU A 41 7.14 1.93 1.67
C LEU A 41 8.29 2.83 2.15
N SER A 42 9.10 2.41 3.13
CA SER A 42 10.15 3.24 3.74
C SER A 42 11.16 3.77 2.73
N LEU A 43 11.41 3.02 1.64
CA LEU A 43 12.36 3.39 0.59
C LEU A 43 11.74 3.36 -0.82
N MET A 44 10.41 3.33 -0.94
CA MET A 44 9.74 3.07 -2.24
C MET A 44 10.15 4.05 -3.34
N ILE A 45 10.24 5.34 -3.00
CA ILE A 45 10.68 6.40 -3.92
C ILE A 45 12.09 6.12 -4.47
N LYS A 46 13.01 5.61 -3.66
CA LYS A 46 14.38 5.28 -4.10
C LYS A 46 14.46 3.92 -4.80
N ALA A 47 13.53 3.01 -4.50
CA ALA A 47 13.51 1.64 -4.99
C ALA A 47 12.86 1.49 -6.38
N ARG A 48 12.42 2.57 -7.02
CA ARG A 48 11.80 2.58 -8.34
C ARG A 48 12.46 3.59 -9.27
N HIS A 49 12.53 3.25 -10.56
CA HIS A 49 12.95 4.20 -11.59
C HIS A 49 11.98 5.39 -11.64
N HIS A 50 12.49 6.57 -11.96
CA HIS A 50 11.72 7.82 -11.98
C HIS A 50 11.07 8.22 -10.64
N ARG A 51 11.35 7.49 -9.55
CA ARG A 51 11.13 7.89 -8.17
C ARG A 51 9.69 8.38 -7.88
N GLU A 52 9.54 9.61 -7.40
CA GLU A 52 8.26 10.23 -7.05
C GLU A 52 7.32 10.36 -8.26
N ASP A 53 7.84 10.64 -9.46
CA ASP A 53 7.02 10.75 -10.67
C ASP A 53 6.32 9.43 -11.00
N TYR A 54 7.04 8.31 -10.79
CA TYR A 54 6.47 6.98 -10.94
C TYR A 54 5.35 6.73 -9.94
N VAL A 55 5.57 7.02 -8.65
CA VAL A 55 4.56 6.77 -7.61
C VAL A 55 3.33 7.67 -7.80
N PHE A 56 3.52 8.94 -8.15
CA PHE A 56 2.42 9.86 -8.45
C PHE A 56 1.60 9.37 -9.64
N SER A 57 2.26 9.02 -10.74
CA SER A 57 1.61 8.50 -11.95
C SER A 57 0.92 7.17 -11.70
N LEU A 58 1.50 6.29 -10.88
CA LEU A 58 0.89 5.02 -10.50
C LEU A 58 -0.39 5.25 -9.70
N LEU A 59 -0.39 6.15 -8.71
CA LEU A 59 -1.56 6.37 -7.85
C LEU A 59 -2.70 7.09 -8.59
N THR A 60 -2.39 8.02 -9.49
CA THR A 60 -3.39 8.80 -10.23
C THR A 60 -3.79 8.18 -11.58
N GLY A 61 -3.01 7.22 -12.09
CA GLY A 61 -3.14 6.68 -13.45
C GLY A 61 -4.07 5.48 -13.62
N TYR A 62 -4.80 5.07 -12.59
CA TYR A 62 -5.79 3.99 -12.70
C TYR A 62 -6.87 4.34 -13.74
N ARG A 63 -7.08 3.44 -14.71
CA ARG A 63 -8.06 3.61 -15.79
C ARG A 63 -8.55 2.26 -16.30
N GLU A 64 -9.56 2.27 -17.15
CA GLU A 64 -10.05 1.06 -17.81
C GLU A 64 -8.99 0.47 -18.78
N PRO A 65 -8.91 -0.87 -18.89
CA PRO A 65 -8.01 -1.52 -19.83
C PRO A 65 -8.38 -1.17 -21.28
N PRO A 66 -7.40 -0.98 -22.18
CA PRO A 66 -7.69 -0.75 -23.59
C PRO A 66 -8.30 -2.02 -24.23
N PRO A 67 -9.00 -1.87 -25.38
CA PRO A 67 -9.58 -3.01 -26.09
C PRO A 67 -8.55 -4.12 -26.34
N GLY A 68 -8.93 -5.36 -26.04
CA GLY A 68 -8.07 -6.55 -26.21
C GLY A 68 -7.23 -6.92 -24.99
N VAL A 69 -7.19 -6.11 -23.93
CA VAL A 69 -6.54 -6.46 -22.66
C VAL A 69 -7.55 -7.09 -21.71
N SER A 70 -7.33 -8.35 -21.35
CA SER A 70 -8.11 -9.06 -20.33
C SER A 70 -7.27 -9.27 -19.07
N LEU A 71 -7.83 -8.88 -17.92
CA LEU A 71 -7.18 -9.02 -16.61
C LEU A 71 -7.63 -10.30 -15.93
N ARG A 72 -6.73 -10.90 -15.14
CA ARG A 72 -7.12 -11.97 -14.22
C ARG A 72 -7.96 -11.38 -13.08
N SER A 73 -8.83 -12.20 -12.49
CA SER A 73 -9.62 -11.80 -11.33
C SER A 73 -8.72 -11.28 -10.20
N GLY A 74 -9.13 -10.16 -9.57
CA GLY A 74 -8.37 -9.49 -8.51
C GLY A 74 -7.23 -8.58 -8.99
N LEU A 75 -7.01 -8.44 -10.31
CA LEU A 75 -6.07 -7.47 -10.87
C LEU A 75 -6.80 -6.24 -11.44
N HIS A 76 -6.12 -5.10 -11.39
CA HIS A 76 -6.59 -3.81 -11.87
C HIS A 76 -5.66 -3.29 -12.96
N TYR A 77 -6.20 -2.54 -13.93
CA TYR A 77 -5.37 -1.98 -14.98
C TYR A 77 -4.72 -0.67 -14.53
N ASN A 78 -3.42 -0.56 -14.77
CA ASN A 78 -2.65 0.66 -14.59
C ASN A 78 -1.52 0.73 -15.63
N PRO A 79 -1.51 1.70 -16.54
CA PRO A 79 -0.54 1.78 -17.63
C PRO A 79 0.90 2.04 -17.16
N TYR A 80 1.08 2.59 -15.96
CA TYR A 80 2.40 2.88 -15.39
C TYR A 80 2.98 1.66 -14.67
N PHE A 81 2.15 0.68 -14.28
CA PHE A 81 2.63 -0.56 -13.70
C PHE A 81 3.20 -1.46 -14.80
N GLN A 82 4.34 -2.10 -14.54
CA GLN A 82 4.97 -2.99 -15.50
C GLN A 82 4.04 -4.16 -15.83
N GLY A 83 3.71 -4.34 -17.12
CA GLY A 83 2.76 -5.36 -17.58
C GLY A 83 1.29 -4.93 -17.50
N GLY A 84 0.98 -3.73 -17.00
CA GLY A 84 -0.35 -3.13 -17.04
C GLY A 84 -1.35 -3.67 -16.01
N ALA A 85 -1.09 -4.80 -15.35
CA ALA A 85 -1.98 -5.43 -14.39
C ALA A 85 -1.39 -5.44 -12.98
N ILE A 86 -2.01 -4.74 -12.03
CA ILE A 86 -1.56 -4.60 -10.65
C ILE A 86 -2.57 -5.22 -9.67
N ALA A 87 -2.11 -5.87 -8.61
CA ALA A 87 -2.99 -6.46 -7.57
C ALA A 87 -3.54 -5.42 -6.57
N MET A 88 -3.05 -4.19 -6.63
CA MET A 88 -3.49 -3.08 -5.77
C MET A 88 -4.72 -2.43 -6.40
N ALA A 89 -5.81 -2.34 -5.64
CA ALA A 89 -6.98 -1.54 -6.02
C ALA A 89 -6.65 -0.04 -6.05
N LYS A 90 -7.49 0.77 -6.70
CA LYS A 90 -7.35 2.23 -6.68
C LYS A 90 -7.50 2.74 -5.25
N ALA A 91 -6.39 3.20 -4.67
CA ALA A 91 -6.31 3.55 -3.25
C ALA A 91 -6.78 4.99 -2.94
N LEU A 92 -6.76 5.88 -3.94
CA LEU A 92 -7.14 7.29 -3.80
C LEU A 92 -8.45 7.58 -4.53
N ASN A 93 -9.40 8.16 -3.82
CA ASN A 93 -10.64 8.71 -4.37
C ASN A 93 -10.82 10.14 -3.87
N ASP A 94 -11.42 10.99 -4.71
CA ASP A 94 -11.69 12.40 -4.37
C ASP A 94 -12.57 12.49 -3.11
N GLY A 95 -12.21 13.39 -2.19
CA GLY A 95 -12.93 13.59 -0.93
C GLY A 95 -12.86 12.43 0.06
N GLN A 96 -11.92 11.47 -0.10
CA GLN A 96 -11.81 10.32 0.79
C GLN A 96 -11.32 10.68 2.21
N MET A 97 -10.70 11.84 2.39
CA MET A 97 -10.21 12.35 3.67
C MET A 97 -10.45 13.85 3.81
N GLU A 98 -10.39 14.37 5.03
CA GLU A 98 -10.41 15.81 5.31
C GLU A 98 -9.04 16.21 5.87
N TYR A 99 -8.41 17.23 5.28
CA TYR A 99 -7.15 17.76 5.80
C TYR A 99 -7.41 18.72 6.96
N GLU A 100 -6.55 18.67 7.99
CA GLU A 100 -6.68 19.49 9.21
C GLU A 100 -6.65 21.00 8.94
N ASP A 101 -6.03 21.42 7.84
CA ASP A 101 -5.91 22.82 7.41
C ASP A 101 -7.05 23.28 6.47
N GLY A 102 -7.99 22.39 6.13
CA GLY A 102 -9.10 22.66 5.22
C GLY A 102 -8.73 22.66 3.74
N THR A 103 -7.53 22.20 3.36
CA THR A 103 -7.19 21.95 1.96
C THR A 103 -8.20 20.96 1.35
N PRO A 104 -8.70 21.18 0.12
CA PRO A 104 -9.57 20.20 -0.56
C PRO A 104 -8.80 18.90 -0.85
N ALA A 105 -9.44 17.76 -0.57
CA ALA A 105 -8.88 16.43 -0.75
C ALA A 105 -9.47 15.67 -1.95
#